data_AF-A0A2V1CYY9-F1
#
_entry.id   AF-A0A2V1CYY9-F1
#
_cell.length_a   1.000
_cell.length_b   1.000
_cell.length_c   1.000
_cell.angle_alpha   90.00
_cell.angle_beta   90.00
_cell.angle_gamma   90.00
#
_symmetry.space_group_name_H-M   'P 1'
#
loop_
_entity.id
_entity.type
_entity.pdbx_description
1 polymer ?
#
loop_
_entity_poly.entity_id
_entity_poly.type
_entity_poly.pdbx_seq_one_letter_code
_entity_poly.pdbx_strand_id
1 'polypeptide(L)'
;MHDARRITNQSLDEFGSANAPPDPQSLSTIPVPMEEAAQSFVRASIGALHLHLGSPLVKRFYRDHFLSRHRTPTRDLCKLCAREGFKSPVARLISETGRASNHPVFVVGVYSGKDKLGEGAGSSLEEARFRAAAAALKAWYLYRPVSVTLPSSMEGELDTSKWKPNMVDCGEVIV
;
A
#
# COMPACT_ATOMS: atom_id res chain seq x y z
N MET A 1 -3.94 -49.81 29.47
CA MET A 1 -5.38 -50.18 29.54
C MET A 1 -6.05 -49.18 30.47
N HIS A 2 -7.13 -48.46 30.15
CA HIS A 2 -7.94 -48.27 28.95
C HIS A 2 -8.77 -46.99 29.20
N ASP A 3 -9.04 -46.24 28.13
CA ASP A 3 -9.82 -45.00 28.01
C ASP A 3 -11.36 -45.24 28.10
N ALA A 4 -12.17 -44.23 28.50
CA ALA A 4 -13.59 -44.11 28.09
C ALA A 4 -14.29 -42.74 28.42
N ARG A 5 -14.31 -41.86 27.41
CA ARG A 5 -15.46 -41.21 26.69
C ARG A 5 -16.49 -40.25 27.33
N ARG A 6 -16.78 -39.23 26.50
CA ARG A 6 -17.60 -37.99 26.59
C ARG A 6 -18.88 -38.10 25.70
N ILE A 7 -19.95 -37.31 25.95
CA ILE A 7 -21.08 -37.02 25.02
C ILE A 7 -21.48 -35.52 25.11
N THR A 8 -21.89 -34.87 24.01
CA THR A 8 -22.10 -33.41 23.81
C THR A 8 -23.48 -33.02 23.21
N ASN A 9 -24.04 -31.86 23.59
CA ASN A 9 -25.19 -31.12 22.98
C ASN A 9 -24.68 -29.83 22.29
N GLN A 10 -25.33 -29.30 21.24
CA GLN A 10 -24.93 -28.06 20.52
C GLN A 10 -26.04 -26.96 20.54
N SER A 11 -25.64 -25.68 20.69
CA SER A 11 -26.47 -24.45 20.80
C SER A 11 -26.48 -23.59 19.51
N LEU A 12 -27.58 -22.84 19.27
CA LEU A 12 -27.82 -21.91 18.13
C LEU A 12 -27.55 -20.43 18.53
N ASP A 13 -27.20 -19.53 17.59
CA ASP A 13 -26.89 -18.12 17.88
C ASP A 13 -28.10 -17.14 17.85
N GLU A 14 -27.87 -15.89 18.29
CA GLU A 14 -28.87 -14.81 18.45
C GLU A 14 -29.54 -14.38 17.15
N PHE A 15 -29.00 -14.76 16.00
CA PHE A 15 -29.54 -14.49 14.67
C PHE A 15 -30.13 -15.75 14.01
N GLY A 16 -30.25 -16.85 14.75
CA GLY A 16 -30.88 -18.09 14.29
C GLY A 16 -30.05 -18.87 13.26
N SER A 17 -28.74 -18.60 13.16
CA SER A 17 -27.84 -19.36 12.29
C SER A 17 -27.46 -20.69 12.92
N ALA A 18 -27.59 -21.78 12.14
CA ALA A 18 -27.10 -23.11 12.50
C ALA A 18 -25.56 -23.16 12.60
N ASN A 19 -24.88 -22.18 12.02
CA ASN A 19 -23.44 -21.97 12.13
C ASN A 19 -23.16 -20.85 13.12
N ALA A 20 -23.64 -21.04 14.35
CA ALA A 20 -23.25 -20.19 15.46
C ALA A 20 -21.71 -20.23 15.56
N PRO A 21 -21.02 -19.09 15.60
CA PRO A 21 -19.62 -19.11 15.95
C PRO A 21 -19.51 -19.82 17.31
N PRO A 22 -18.67 -20.86 17.42
CA PRO A 22 -18.60 -21.67 18.63
C PRO A 22 -18.32 -20.77 19.83
N ASP A 23 -19.00 -21.04 20.95
CA ASP A 23 -18.87 -20.23 22.17
C ASP A 23 -17.39 -19.98 22.46
N PRO A 24 -16.95 -18.75 22.78
CA PRO A 24 -15.54 -18.43 22.93
C PRO A 24 -14.85 -19.28 24.01
N GLN A 25 -15.59 -19.73 25.03
CA GLN A 25 -15.09 -20.72 26.00
C GLN A 25 -14.95 -22.13 25.41
N SER A 26 -15.84 -22.55 24.49
CA SER A 26 -15.75 -23.85 23.81
C SER A 26 -14.55 -23.95 22.86
N LEU A 27 -14.10 -22.80 22.33
CA LEU A 27 -12.89 -22.69 21.50
C LEU A 27 -11.58 -22.84 22.26
N SER A 28 -11.58 -22.69 23.59
CA SER A 28 -10.37 -22.74 24.43
C SER A 28 -9.59 -24.06 24.34
N THR A 29 -10.29 -25.15 24.00
CA THR A 29 -9.72 -26.51 23.96
C THR A 29 -9.57 -27.04 22.52
N ILE A 30 -9.96 -26.25 21.51
CA ILE A 30 -9.90 -26.64 20.10
C ILE A 30 -8.67 -25.96 19.48
N PRO A 31 -7.75 -26.71 18.86
CA PRO A 31 -6.58 -26.10 18.23
C PRO A 31 -6.99 -25.28 17.00
N VAL A 32 -6.54 -24.03 16.93
CA VAL A 32 -6.82 -23.08 15.85
C VAL A 32 -5.54 -22.86 15.02
N PRO A 33 -5.63 -22.78 13.67
CA PRO A 33 -4.50 -22.39 12.83
C PRO A 33 -3.93 -21.01 13.20
N MET A 34 -2.61 -20.84 13.07
CA MET A 34 -1.92 -19.62 13.50
C MET A 34 -2.44 -18.35 12.78
N GLU A 35 -2.75 -18.47 11.49
CA GLU A 35 -3.27 -17.37 10.68
C GLU A 35 -4.64 -16.89 11.19
N GLU A 36 -5.51 -17.82 11.59
CA GLU A 36 -6.84 -17.52 12.11
C GLU A 36 -6.80 -16.90 13.50
N ALA A 37 -5.86 -17.36 14.35
CA ALA A 37 -5.62 -16.76 15.65
C ALA A 37 -5.09 -15.31 15.52
N ALA A 38 -4.11 -15.08 14.65
CA ALA A 38 -3.54 -13.75 14.41
C ALA A 38 -4.59 -12.78 13.84
N GLN A 39 -5.42 -13.21 12.89
CA GLN A 39 -6.49 -12.38 12.32
C GLN A 39 -7.57 -12.02 13.36
N SER A 40 -7.94 -12.98 14.21
CA SER A 40 -8.93 -12.78 15.27
C SER A 40 -8.43 -11.79 16.32
N PHE A 41 -7.15 -11.88 16.70
CA PHE A 41 -6.51 -10.90 17.59
C PHE A 41 -6.52 -9.47 17.02
N VAL A 42 -6.18 -9.29 15.74
CA VAL A 42 -6.20 -7.96 15.09
C VAL A 42 -7.60 -7.37 15.07
N ARG A 43 -8.62 -8.19 14.77
CA ARG A 43 -10.04 -7.75 14.76
C ARG A 43 -10.54 -7.38 16.16
N ALA A 44 -10.18 -8.16 17.17
CA ALA A 44 -10.53 -7.88 18.55
C ALA A 44 -9.86 -6.58 19.06
N SER A 45 -8.59 -6.36 18.71
CA SER A 45 -7.85 -5.15 19.08
C SER A 45 -8.48 -3.88 18.49
N ILE A 46 -8.92 -3.92 17.23
CA ILE A 46 -9.63 -2.79 16.60
C ILE A 46 -11.01 -2.56 17.28
N GLY A 47 -11.72 -3.64 17.65
CA GLY A 47 -12.97 -3.57 18.39
C GLY A 47 -12.81 -2.93 19.77
N ALA A 48 -11.78 -3.31 20.52
CA ALA A 48 -11.46 -2.70 21.81
C ALA A 48 -11.14 -1.20 21.69
N LEU A 49 -10.32 -0.82 20.70
CA LEU A 49 -10.01 0.59 20.44
C LEU A 49 -11.27 1.40 20.08
N HIS A 50 -12.21 0.79 19.36
CA HIS A 50 -13.44 1.46 18.94
C HIS A 50 -14.36 1.76 20.11
N LEU A 51 -14.44 0.84 21.08
CA LEU A 51 -15.24 1.01 22.29
C LEU A 51 -14.64 2.07 23.24
N HIS A 52 -13.31 2.10 23.40
CA HIS A 52 -12.66 3.01 24.34
C HIS A 52 -12.40 4.43 23.79
N LEU A 53 -12.06 4.56 22.50
CA LEU A 53 -11.59 5.83 21.91
C LEU A 53 -12.55 6.41 20.88
N GLY A 54 -13.55 5.64 20.45
CA GLY A 54 -14.55 6.06 19.48
C GLY A 54 -14.11 6.00 18.01
N SER A 55 -15.10 6.20 17.14
CA SER A 55 -15.02 5.97 15.69
C SER A 55 -13.93 6.74 14.90
N PRO A 56 -13.68 8.06 15.09
CA PRO A 56 -12.78 8.83 14.22
C PRO A 56 -11.29 8.47 14.39
N LEU A 57 -10.85 8.19 15.62
CA LEU A 57 -9.48 7.73 15.91
C LEU A 57 -9.22 6.34 15.34
N VAL A 58 -10.22 5.46 15.36
CA VAL A 58 -10.12 4.11 14.78
C VAL A 58 -10.18 4.13 13.25
N LYS A 59 -10.97 5.02 12.64
CA LYS A 59 -10.95 5.18 11.17
C LYS A 59 -9.61 5.72 10.67
N ARG A 60 -8.95 6.64 11.40
CA ARG A 60 -7.57 7.05 11.14
C ARG A 60 -6.62 5.86 11.28
N PHE A 61 -6.73 5.12 12.39
CA PHE A 61 -5.97 3.87 12.61
C PHE A 61 -6.17 2.86 11.46
N TYR A 62 -7.40 2.63 11.00
CA TYR A 62 -7.70 1.66 9.93
C TYR A 62 -7.24 2.14 8.54
N ARG A 63 -7.35 3.43 8.24
CA ARG A 63 -6.79 4.01 7.02
C ARG A 63 -5.26 3.89 6.99
N ASP A 64 -4.60 4.16 8.13
CA ASP A 64 -3.15 4.11 8.28
C ASP A 64 -2.60 2.67 8.20
N HIS A 65 -3.40 1.66 8.61
CA HIS A 65 -2.93 0.27 8.67
C HIS A 65 -3.49 -0.65 7.56
N PHE A 66 -4.61 -0.30 6.93
CA PHE A 66 -5.33 -1.21 6.02
C PHE A 66 -5.69 -0.62 4.66
N LEU A 67 -6.24 0.60 4.58
CA LEU A 67 -6.67 1.20 3.29
C LEU A 67 -5.54 1.83 2.44
N SER A 68 -4.28 1.70 2.84
CA SER A 68 -3.10 2.14 2.07
C SER A 68 -2.85 1.34 0.77
N ARG A 69 -3.77 0.47 0.32
CA ARG A 69 -3.50 -0.57 -0.68
C ARG A 69 -4.33 -0.35 -1.96
N HIS A 70 -3.64 -0.04 -3.06
CA HIS A 70 -4.08 0.31 -4.43
C HIS A 70 -4.22 1.82 -4.71
N ARG A 71 -3.10 2.39 -5.16
CA ARG A 71 -2.97 3.76 -5.63
C ARG A 71 -3.20 3.82 -7.15
N THR A 72 -3.89 4.86 -7.62
CA THR A 72 -4.05 5.14 -9.07
C THR A 72 -2.90 6.03 -9.53
N PRO A 73 -1.84 5.47 -10.13
CA PRO A 73 -0.60 6.20 -10.39
C PRO A 73 -0.80 7.38 -11.35
N THR A 74 -1.80 7.33 -12.22
CA THR A 74 -2.14 8.43 -13.12
C THR A 74 -2.63 9.66 -12.37
N ARG A 75 -3.54 9.49 -11.41
CA ARG A 75 -4.11 10.59 -10.59
C ARG A 75 -3.04 11.17 -9.67
N ASP A 76 -2.25 10.31 -9.04
CA ASP A 76 -1.14 10.68 -8.17
C ASP A 76 -0.09 11.48 -8.94
N LEU A 77 0.24 11.05 -10.17
CA LEU A 77 1.18 11.76 -11.03
C LEU A 77 0.65 13.11 -11.52
N CYS A 78 -0.65 13.23 -11.85
CA CYS A 78 -1.24 14.52 -12.19
C CYS A 78 -1.18 15.50 -11.02
N LYS A 79 -1.52 15.05 -9.81
CA LYS A 79 -1.42 15.85 -8.59
C LYS A 79 0.02 16.24 -8.28
N LEU A 80 0.97 15.32 -8.48
CA LEU A 80 2.39 15.61 -8.36
C LEU A 80 2.81 16.72 -9.33
N CYS A 81 2.47 16.58 -10.61
CA CYS A 81 2.82 17.59 -11.61
C CYS A 81 2.22 18.96 -11.28
N ALA A 82 0.97 19.01 -10.82
CA ALA A 82 0.35 20.26 -10.38
C ALA A 82 1.04 20.87 -9.16
N ARG A 83 1.45 20.04 -8.18
CA ARG A 83 2.17 20.48 -6.97
C ARG A 83 3.53 21.08 -7.31
N GLU A 84 4.28 20.45 -8.22
CA GLU A 84 5.62 20.88 -8.62
C GLU A 84 5.62 21.97 -9.71
N GLY A 85 4.44 22.43 -10.16
CA GLY A 85 4.33 23.42 -11.23
C GLY A 85 4.71 22.91 -12.62
N PHE A 86 4.76 21.58 -12.81
CA PHE A 86 4.97 20.96 -14.11
C PHE A 86 3.72 21.08 -14.99
N LYS A 87 3.93 20.95 -16.30
CA LYS A 87 2.81 20.81 -17.23
C LYS A 87 2.07 19.51 -16.94
N SER A 88 0.76 19.51 -17.21
CA SER A 88 -0.06 18.31 -17.02
C SER A 88 0.55 17.12 -17.78
N PRO A 89 0.68 15.94 -17.14
CA PRO A 89 1.30 14.79 -17.76
C PRO A 89 0.43 14.27 -18.91
N VAL A 90 1.03 14.02 -20.07
CA VAL A 90 0.38 13.50 -21.27
C VAL A 90 1.03 12.18 -21.66
N ALA A 91 0.24 11.12 -21.72
CA ALA A 91 0.67 9.81 -22.21
C ALA A 91 0.73 9.82 -23.76
N ARG A 92 1.85 9.38 -24.32
CA ARG A 92 2.07 9.25 -25.76
C ARG A 92 2.57 7.85 -26.09
N LEU A 93 2.08 7.29 -27.19
CA LEU A 93 2.59 6.04 -27.73
C LEU A 93 3.98 6.29 -28.34
N ILE A 94 4.98 5.53 -27.91
CA ILE A 94 6.35 5.60 -28.42
C ILE A 94 6.53 4.58 -29.54
N SER A 95 6.14 3.33 -29.28
CA SER A 95 6.20 2.24 -30.26
C SER A 95 5.11 1.22 -29.97
N GLU A 96 4.72 0.50 -31.02
CA GLU A 96 3.78 -0.62 -30.89
C GLU A 96 4.10 -1.73 -31.86
N THR A 97 3.69 -2.94 -31.49
CA THR A 97 3.75 -4.11 -32.35
C THR A 97 2.55 -5.02 -32.10
N GLY A 98 2.10 -5.71 -33.14
CA GLY A 98 1.09 -6.76 -33.03
C GLY A 98 -0.29 -6.28 -32.57
N ARG A 99 -0.72 -5.05 -32.88
CA ARG A 99 -2.00 -4.45 -32.44
C ARG A 99 -3.23 -5.35 -32.67
N ALA A 100 -3.24 -6.11 -33.76
CA ALA A 100 -4.32 -7.04 -34.13
C ALA A 100 -3.96 -8.52 -33.83
N SER A 101 -2.96 -8.77 -33.00
CA SER A 101 -2.57 -10.11 -32.55
C SER A 101 -3.12 -10.42 -31.16
N ASN A 102 -3.01 -11.67 -30.71
CA ASN A 102 -3.37 -12.07 -29.35
C ASN A 102 -2.43 -11.51 -28.28
N HIS A 103 -1.22 -11.07 -28.66
CA HIS A 103 -0.19 -10.57 -27.74
C HIS A 103 0.39 -9.26 -28.27
N PRO A 104 -0.42 -8.19 -28.35
CA PRO A 104 0.07 -6.88 -28.72
C PRO A 104 1.02 -6.35 -27.64
N VAL A 105 1.96 -5.49 -28.05
CA VAL A 105 2.84 -4.78 -27.12
C VAL A 105 2.81 -3.29 -27.47
N PHE A 106 2.43 -2.49 -26.48
CA PHE A 106 2.40 -1.03 -26.58
C PHE A 106 3.42 -0.46 -25.61
N VAL A 107 4.32 0.39 -26.11
CA VAL A 107 5.26 1.15 -25.29
C VAL A 107 4.76 2.58 -25.20
N VAL A 108 4.39 3.01 -23.99
CA VAL A 108 3.85 4.35 -23.72
C VAL A 108 4.82 5.12 -22.85
N GLY A 109 5.08 6.37 -23.23
CA GLY A 109 5.78 7.34 -22.39
C GLY A 109 4.82 8.37 -21.81
N VAL A 110 5.00 8.73 -20.56
CA VAL A 110 4.32 9.88 -19.95
C VAL A 110 5.24 11.09 -20.00
N TYR A 111 4.76 12.19 -20.56
CA TYR A 111 5.54 13.41 -20.79
C TYR A 111 4.94 14.59 -20.04
N SER A 112 5.79 15.44 -19.46
CA SER A 112 5.43 16.80 -19.05
C SER A 112 6.06 17.78 -20.04
N GLY A 113 5.24 18.33 -20.94
CA GLY A 113 5.75 19.15 -22.04
C GLY A 113 6.64 18.37 -23.02
N LYS A 114 7.95 18.60 -22.95
CA LYS A 114 8.97 17.91 -23.76
C LYS A 114 9.68 16.79 -23.00
N ASP A 115 9.63 16.81 -21.67
CA ASP A 115 10.39 15.90 -20.82
C ASP A 115 9.63 14.60 -20.61
N LYS A 116 10.31 13.47 -20.79
CA LYS A 116 9.74 12.14 -20.54
C LYS A 116 9.89 11.81 -19.05
N LEU A 117 8.77 11.73 -18.34
CA LEU A 117 8.74 11.44 -16.90
C LEU A 117 8.86 9.94 -16.60
N GLY A 118 8.28 9.11 -17.45
CA GLY A 118 8.28 7.66 -17.26
C GLY A 118 7.86 6.92 -18.53
N GLU A 119 8.20 5.64 -18.58
CA GLU A 119 7.91 4.76 -19.71
C GLU A 119 7.41 3.41 -19.20
N GLY A 120 6.48 2.79 -19.93
CA GLY A 120 5.90 1.51 -19.57
C GLY A 120 5.42 0.75 -20.79
N ALA A 121 5.71 -0.54 -20.81
CA ALA A 121 5.21 -1.48 -21.81
C ALA A 121 4.05 -2.31 -21.25
N GLY A 122 3.01 -2.50 -22.05
CA GLY A 122 1.83 -3.27 -21.68
C GLY A 122 1.16 -3.95 -22.88
N SER A 123 0.30 -4.92 -22.58
CA SER A 123 -0.53 -5.63 -23.55
C SER A 123 -1.76 -4.81 -23.98
N SER A 124 -2.06 -3.73 -23.27
CA SER A 124 -3.05 -2.74 -23.67
C SER A 124 -2.48 -1.34 -23.54
N LEU A 125 -3.04 -0.39 -24.30
CA LEU A 125 -2.68 1.03 -24.19
C LEU A 125 -2.88 1.56 -22.76
N GLU A 126 -3.90 1.07 -22.06
CA GLU A 126 -4.19 1.47 -20.69
C GLU A 126 -3.20 0.87 -19.69
N GLU A 127 -2.85 -0.41 -19.84
CA GLU A 127 -1.83 -1.05 -19.01
C GLU A 127 -0.46 -0.38 -19.18
N ALA A 128 -0.07 -0.13 -20.43
CA ALA A 128 1.17 0.58 -20.74
C ALA A 128 1.17 1.99 -20.11
N ARG A 129 0.05 2.72 -20.20
CA ARG A 129 -0.12 4.03 -19.55
C ARG A 129 -0.01 3.94 -18.02
N PHE A 130 -0.68 2.97 -17.40
CA PHE A 130 -0.64 2.76 -15.95
C PHE A 130 0.79 2.47 -15.48
N ARG A 131 1.49 1.56 -16.18
CA ARG A 131 2.87 1.21 -15.89
C ARG A 131 3.82 2.39 -16.10
N ALA A 132 3.62 3.18 -17.15
CA ALA A 132 4.40 4.39 -17.40
C ALA A 132 4.22 5.45 -16.31
N ALA A 133 2.98 5.66 -15.85
CA ALA A 133 2.70 6.55 -14.73
C ALA A 133 3.29 6.03 -13.41
N ALA A 134 3.19 4.72 -13.16
CA ALA A 134 3.82 4.09 -12.00
C ALA A 134 5.35 4.18 -12.06
N ALA A 135 5.95 4.05 -13.25
CA ALA A 135 7.39 4.24 -13.45
C ALA A 135 7.81 5.69 -13.16
N ALA A 136 7.02 6.68 -13.60
CA ALA A 136 7.27 8.08 -13.28
C ALA A 136 7.19 8.37 -11.76
N LEU A 137 6.17 7.84 -11.09
CA LEU A 137 6.05 7.97 -9.62
C LEU A 137 7.18 7.24 -8.89
N LYS A 138 7.58 6.05 -9.34
CA LYS A 138 8.75 5.35 -8.78
C LYS A 138 10.02 6.16 -9.00
N ALA A 139 10.22 6.75 -10.17
CA ALA A 139 11.37 7.60 -10.45
C ALA A 139 11.41 8.83 -9.52
N TRP A 140 10.25 9.40 -9.19
CA TRP A 140 10.14 10.49 -8.22
C TRP A 140 10.45 10.03 -6.78
N TYR A 141 9.71 9.04 -6.28
CA TYR A 141 9.81 8.64 -4.87
C TYR A 141 11.05 7.80 -4.54
N LEU A 142 11.67 7.14 -5.52
CA LEU A 142 12.91 6.39 -5.35
C LEU A 142 14.15 7.20 -5.76
N TYR A 143 14.03 8.53 -5.85
CA TYR A 143 15.17 9.41 -6.02
C TYR A 143 16.18 9.22 -4.88
N ARG A 144 17.45 9.01 -5.24
CA ARG A 144 18.55 8.86 -4.28
C ARG A 144 19.72 9.78 -4.66
N PRO A 145 20.10 10.75 -3.80
CA PRO A 145 21.30 11.55 -4.01
C PRO A 145 22.57 10.69 -3.94
N VAL A 146 23.61 11.09 -4.69
CA VAL A 146 24.86 10.33 -4.80
C VAL A 146 25.69 10.41 -3.52
N SER A 147 25.74 11.58 -2.89
CA SER A 147 26.43 11.82 -1.61
C SER A 147 25.47 12.49 -0.62
N VAL A 148 25.53 12.05 0.64
CA VAL A 148 24.66 12.52 1.72
C VAL A 148 25.51 12.63 2.97
N THR A 149 25.36 13.72 3.71
CA THR A 149 25.98 13.87 5.02
C THR A 149 24.95 13.54 6.09
N LEU A 150 25.24 12.56 6.93
CA LEU A 150 24.31 12.13 7.98
C LEU A 150 24.50 13.01 9.22
N PRO A 151 23.45 13.41 9.93
CA PRO A 151 23.59 14.18 11.17
C PRO A 151 24.48 13.48 12.21
N SER A 152 24.38 12.14 12.33
CA SER A 152 25.24 11.34 13.21
C SER A 152 26.70 11.31 12.79
N SER A 153 26.99 11.48 11.50
CA SER A 153 28.38 11.54 11.01
C SER A 153 29.09 12.86 11.37
N MET A 154 28.35 13.82 11.95
CA MET A 154 28.89 15.08 12.47
C MET A 154 28.96 15.08 14.01
N GLU A 155 28.51 14.01 14.68
CA GLU A 155 28.50 13.94 16.14
C GLU A 155 29.95 13.85 16.67
N GLY A 156 30.38 14.84 17.46
CA GLY A 156 31.72 14.91 18.02
C GLY A 156 32.81 15.48 17.09
N GLU A 157 32.49 15.80 15.82
CA GLU A 157 33.40 16.53 14.92
C GLU A 157 33.36 18.04 15.26
N LEU A 158 34.53 18.65 15.55
CA LEU A 158 34.65 20.10 15.77
C LEU A 158 34.57 20.91 14.46
N ASP A 159 34.90 20.26 13.34
CA ASP A 159 34.84 20.84 12.00
C ASP A 159 33.50 20.55 11.34
N THR A 160 32.69 21.59 11.16
CA THR A 160 31.36 21.50 10.55
C THR A 160 31.37 21.74 9.04
N SER A 161 32.54 22.00 8.43
CA SER A 161 32.66 22.32 7.01
C SER A 161 32.22 21.19 6.07
N LYS A 162 32.26 19.95 6.57
CA LYS A 162 31.81 18.74 5.87
C LYS A 162 30.29 18.65 5.75
N TRP A 163 29.52 19.36 6.58
CA TRP A 163 28.07 19.31 6.59
C TRP A 163 27.47 19.97 5.35
N LYS A 164 26.58 19.23 4.68
CA LYS A 164 25.75 19.75 3.58
C LYS A 164 24.28 19.51 3.92
N PRO A 165 23.40 20.51 3.77
CA PRO A 165 21.97 20.29 3.94
C PRO A 165 21.47 19.22 2.97
N ASN A 166 20.83 18.18 3.51
CA ASN A 166 20.23 17.14 2.68
C ASN A 166 18.91 17.63 2.08
N MET A 167 18.57 17.10 0.89
CA MET A 167 17.26 17.32 0.29
C MET A 167 16.17 16.70 1.18
N VAL A 168 15.15 17.49 1.53
CA VAL A 168 13.98 17.04 2.30
C VAL A 168 12.74 17.22 1.44
N ASP A 169 12.01 16.13 1.19
CA ASP A 169 10.78 16.15 0.39
C ASP A 169 9.62 16.78 1.20
N CYS A 170 8.66 17.36 0.49
CA CYS A 170 7.44 17.96 1.05
C CYS A 170 6.34 16.93 1.38
N GLY A 171 6.65 15.63 1.26
CA GLY A 171 5.79 14.51 1.64
C GLY A 171 5.11 13.82 0.46
N GLU A 172 4.43 12.70 0.73
CA GLU A 172 3.70 11.98 -0.31
C GLU A 172 2.57 12.83 -0.88
N VAL A 173 2.27 12.64 -2.16
CA VAL A 173 1.11 13.26 -2.78
C VAL A 173 -0.14 12.59 -2.21
N ILE A 174 -0.90 13.35 -1.43
CA ILE A 174 -2.18 12.88 -0.88
C ILE A 174 -3.27 13.12 -1.92
N VAL A 175 -3.86 12.01 -2.35
CA VAL A 175 -4.85 11.97 -3.43
C VAL A 175 -6.27 11.90 -2.92
#